data_AF-A0A7W4C5U4-F1
#
_entry.id   AF-A0A7W4C5U4-F1
#
_cell.length_a   1.000
_cell.length_b   1.000
_cell.length_c   1.000
_cell.angle_alpha   90.00
_cell.angle_beta   90.00
_cell.angle_gamma   90.00
#
_symmetry.space_group_name_H-M   'P 1'
#
loop_
_entity.id
_entity.type
_entity.pdbx_description
1 polymer ?
#
loop_
_entity_poly.entity_id
_entity_poly.type
_entity_poly.pdbx_seq_one_letter_code
_entity_poly.pdbx_strand_id
1 'polypeptide(L)'
;KDNSAYFDLPELVDAGVDSLKIEGRIKGAQYVHTVVDSWRKQIDKFIETGKLLADDSNLHKVFNRDFTNSFLKGNLTKDMFIDNPRDNSFKHANDKSNAISVVQIQEAQQTLSSEKDAIVQLVAEKINHLSIAKPTLTLAFSGQVDQPLSIAVTTPDQQFVIESSISLTQATESRVDEAAIEKRFKSLKGSGYLLQAFNYDGLQADLSLPFSQLTQLKNQLLLQLTQREYIGAVTLPKLPKHPKVTDAPTLSLLISDEKDVNLCDVTDADIYFKLPESFKKNDDKYIEIFLRNPRLIPWFPAVLIGKDYIEAVRVLEVVKPKRIVTNNTGVAFKAYEMDIEWIAGPFLNTTNSYALLTLQEQLNCAGAFISNEINRNQIKNIARPENFKLLYSIYHPILMMTSRQCFFQQTVGCNKPSIEDGCMLKCEKATTITNVKGISFAVDKQKGGYPSIYNHEQFLNIEAVEDLSHLFDEFFIDLTNIGSGSKAEIDKTQLVAHFENVLKGVSESKVELNQLVTISTNAQYQQGL
;
A
#
# COMPACT_ATOMS: atom_id res chain seq x y z
N LYS A 1 -6.06 -9.54 19.09
CA LYS A 1 -5.32 -10.81 19.01
C LYS A 1 -4.55 -10.86 17.71
N ASP A 2 -3.56 -11.74 17.59
CA ASP A 2 -2.82 -11.93 16.35
C ASP A 2 -3.66 -12.79 15.40
N ASN A 3 -3.90 -12.31 14.17
CA ASN A 3 -4.68 -13.06 13.19
C ASN A 3 -3.84 -14.25 12.68
N SER A 4 -4.36 -15.47 12.85
CA SER A 4 -3.65 -16.70 12.52
C SER A 4 -4.61 -17.70 11.91
N ALA A 5 -4.20 -18.28 10.79
CA ALA A 5 -4.93 -19.32 10.06
C ALA A 5 -4.32 -20.72 10.30
N TYR A 6 -3.56 -20.92 11.38
CA TYR A 6 -2.77 -22.14 11.61
C TYR A 6 -3.60 -23.43 11.56
N PHE A 7 -4.87 -23.34 11.98
CA PHE A 7 -5.83 -24.44 11.96
C PHE A 7 -6.80 -24.41 10.77
N ASP A 8 -6.67 -23.43 9.87
CA ASP A 8 -7.54 -23.22 8.71
C ASP A 8 -6.83 -23.57 7.39
N LEU A 9 -5.69 -24.28 7.46
CA LEU A 9 -4.90 -24.66 6.29
C LEU A 9 -5.70 -25.46 5.24
N PRO A 10 -6.60 -26.40 5.59
CA PRO A 10 -7.43 -27.10 4.61
C PRO A 10 -8.29 -26.14 3.79
N GLU A 11 -8.98 -25.21 4.46
CA GLU A 11 -9.83 -24.23 3.77
C GLU A 11 -9.03 -23.23 2.93
N LEU A 12 -7.81 -22.89 3.34
CA LEU A 12 -6.92 -22.06 2.53
C LEU A 12 -6.46 -22.79 1.27
N VAL A 13 -6.18 -24.09 1.36
CA VAL A 13 -5.83 -24.92 0.20
C VAL A 13 -7.03 -25.06 -0.75
N ASP A 14 -8.22 -25.33 -0.21
CA ASP A 14 -9.45 -25.41 -1.00
C ASP A 14 -9.78 -24.07 -1.69
N ALA A 15 -9.41 -22.95 -1.08
CA ALA A 15 -9.53 -21.62 -1.66
C ALA A 15 -8.47 -21.28 -2.72
N GLY A 16 -7.48 -22.14 -2.94
CA GLY A 16 -6.40 -21.92 -3.92
C GLY A 16 -5.33 -20.91 -3.47
N VAL A 17 -5.05 -20.80 -2.17
CA VAL A 17 -4.03 -19.88 -1.66
C VAL A 17 -2.61 -20.39 -1.99
N ASP A 18 -1.87 -19.63 -2.79
CA ASP A 18 -0.49 -19.99 -3.20
C ASP A 18 0.61 -19.55 -2.22
N SER A 19 0.33 -18.55 -1.36
CA SER A 19 1.34 -17.96 -0.49
C SER A 19 0.79 -17.57 0.87
N LEU A 20 1.51 -17.98 1.92
CA LEU A 20 1.25 -17.59 3.30
C LEU A 20 2.25 -16.52 3.73
N LYS A 21 1.76 -15.49 4.44
CA LYS A 21 2.59 -14.40 4.94
C LYS A 21 2.71 -14.47 6.46
N ILE A 22 3.92 -14.33 6.96
CA ILE A 22 4.20 -14.04 8.37
C ILE A 22 4.36 -12.53 8.51
N GLU A 23 3.55 -11.90 9.37
CA GLU A 23 3.65 -10.46 9.68
C GLU A 23 4.14 -10.28 11.11
N GLY A 24 5.11 -9.37 11.29
CA GLY A 24 5.57 -8.98 12.62
C GLY A 24 6.69 -7.94 12.52
N ARG A 25 6.50 -6.79 13.16
CA ARG A 25 7.52 -5.72 13.23
C ARG A 25 8.46 -5.96 14.41
N ILE A 26 9.77 -5.84 14.17
CA ILE A 26 10.84 -5.86 15.19
C ILE A 26 10.82 -7.14 16.05
N LYS A 27 10.82 -8.31 15.39
CA LYS A 27 10.84 -9.62 16.06
C LYS A 27 12.25 -10.21 16.07
N GLY A 28 12.65 -10.79 17.20
CA GLY A 28 13.94 -11.47 17.35
C GLY A 28 14.01 -12.78 16.57
N ALA A 29 15.22 -13.30 16.35
CA ALA A 29 15.46 -14.51 15.56
C ALA A 29 14.71 -15.74 16.10
N GLN A 30 14.60 -15.87 17.43
CA GLN A 30 13.86 -16.94 18.10
C GLN A 30 12.36 -16.92 17.77
N TYR A 31 11.75 -15.74 17.62
CA TYR A 31 10.34 -15.63 17.21
C TYR A 31 10.16 -16.13 15.78
N VAL A 32 11.00 -15.63 14.86
CA VAL A 32 10.93 -15.99 13.44
C VAL A 32 11.15 -17.49 13.26
N HIS A 33 12.18 -18.05 13.91
CA HIS A 33 12.45 -19.49 13.89
C HIS A 33 11.24 -20.29 14.36
N THR A 34 10.70 -19.99 15.55
CA THR A 34 9.60 -20.77 16.13
C THR A 34 8.32 -20.70 15.29
N VAL A 35 7.97 -19.52 14.76
CA VAL A 35 6.79 -19.38 13.89
C VAL A 35 6.98 -20.16 12.59
N VAL A 36 8.12 -19.99 11.91
CA VAL A 36 8.40 -20.69 10.65
C VAL A 36 8.46 -22.21 10.84
N ASP A 37 9.17 -22.69 11.88
CA ASP A 37 9.29 -24.11 12.18
C ASP A 37 7.92 -24.75 12.49
N SER A 38 7.08 -24.07 13.29
CA SER A 38 5.73 -24.55 13.61
C SER A 38 4.86 -24.65 12.36
N TRP A 39 4.82 -23.59 11.54
CA TRP A 39 4.06 -23.59 10.29
C TRP A 39 4.59 -24.61 9.27
N ARG A 40 5.91 -24.77 9.16
CA ARG A 40 6.52 -25.75 8.24
C ARG A 40 6.11 -27.17 8.61
N LYS A 41 6.20 -27.53 9.91
CA LYS A 41 5.76 -28.83 10.42
C LYS A 41 4.27 -29.08 10.19
N GLN A 42 3.44 -28.06 10.41
CA GLN A 42 1.99 -28.12 10.16
C GLN A 42 1.69 -28.42 8.68
N ILE A 43 2.34 -27.69 7.76
CA ILE A 43 2.14 -27.87 6.32
C ILE A 43 2.68 -29.23 5.87
N ASP A 44 3.87 -29.63 6.30
CA ASP A 44 4.46 -30.94 5.95
C ASP A 44 3.55 -32.08 6.41
N LYS A 45 3.02 -31.98 7.63
CA LYS A 45 2.08 -32.99 8.16
C LYS A 45 0.80 -33.05 7.35
N PHE A 46 0.25 -31.90 6.99
CA PHE A 46 -0.95 -31.81 6.18
C PHE A 46 -0.75 -32.40 4.79
N ILE A 47 0.38 -32.11 4.14
CA ILE A 47 0.75 -32.69 2.84
C ILE A 47 0.89 -34.22 2.94
N GLU A 48 1.55 -34.72 3.99
CA GLU A 48 1.78 -36.16 4.17
C GLU A 48 0.49 -36.93 4.46
N THR A 49 -0.39 -36.38 5.29
CA THR A 49 -1.48 -37.15 5.93
C THR A 49 -2.88 -36.62 5.70
N GLY A 50 -3.03 -35.43 5.13
CA GLY A 50 -4.29 -34.70 5.04
C GLY A 50 -4.83 -34.20 6.39
N LYS A 51 -4.02 -34.26 7.46
CA LYS A 51 -4.41 -33.89 8.83
C LYS A 51 -3.49 -32.82 9.39
N LEU A 52 -4.07 -31.96 10.22
CA LEU A 52 -3.36 -30.92 10.96
C LEU A 52 -2.76 -31.45 12.26
N LEU A 53 -1.65 -30.86 12.71
CA LEU A 53 -1.20 -31.02 14.10
C LEU A 53 -2.20 -30.29 15.00
N ALA A 54 -2.57 -30.92 16.11
CA ALA A 54 -3.41 -30.30 17.13
C ALA A 54 -2.61 -29.36 18.06
N ASP A 55 -1.28 -29.46 18.05
CA ASP A 55 -0.41 -28.72 18.96
C ASP A 55 0.07 -27.40 18.33
N ASP A 56 -0.26 -26.29 18.98
CA ASP A 56 0.24 -24.95 18.71
C ASP A 56 1.10 -24.40 19.87
N SER A 57 1.46 -25.23 20.85
CA SER A 57 2.07 -24.78 22.10
C SER A 57 3.36 -23.99 21.89
N ASN A 58 4.13 -24.32 20.86
CA ASN A 58 5.33 -23.56 20.50
C ASN A 58 5.03 -22.11 20.10
N LEU A 59 3.91 -21.84 19.44
CA LEU A 59 3.49 -20.49 19.09
C LEU A 59 3.18 -19.64 20.34
N HIS A 60 2.69 -20.28 21.41
CA HIS A 60 2.44 -19.62 22.69
C HIS A 60 3.71 -19.37 23.53
N LYS A 61 4.84 -20.01 23.20
CA LYS A 61 6.12 -19.78 23.88
C LYS A 61 6.82 -18.50 23.45
N VAL A 62 6.50 -17.97 22.27
CA VAL A 62 7.06 -16.72 21.76
C VAL A 62 6.04 -15.59 21.87
N PHE A 63 6.48 -14.34 21.64
CA PHE A 63 5.60 -13.17 21.74
C PHE A 63 4.29 -13.41 21.00
N ASN A 64 3.17 -13.32 21.69
CA ASN A 64 1.85 -13.40 21.08
C ASN A 64 0.85 -12.59 21.88
N ARG A 65 -0.26 -12.24 21.25
CA ARG A 65 -1.41 -11.58 21.87
C ARG A 65 -2.66 -12.45 21.77
N ASP A 66 -2.48 -13.75 21.99
CA ASP A 66 -3.37 -14.84 21.59
C ASP A 66 -3.64 -14.88 20.08
N PHE A 67 -4.14 -16.01 19.60
CA PHE A 67 -4.46 -16.20 18.20
C PHE A 67 -5.97 -16.10 17.96
N THR A 68 -6.35 -15.65 16.77
CA THR A 68 -7.73 -15.64 16.29
C THR A 68 -7.76 -15.82 14.78
N ASN A 69 -8.77 -16.53 14.27
CA ASN A 69 -9.10 -16.58 12.85
C ASN A 69 -10.43 -15.83 12.56
N SER A 70 -10.91 -15.05 13.53
CA SER A 70 -12.21 -14.38 13.48
C SER A 70 -12.38 -13.49 12.24
N PHE A 71 -11.31 -12.85 11.77
CA PHE A 71 -11.37 -12.05 10.54
C PHE A 71 -11.67 -12.92 9.31
N LEU A 72 -11.03 -14.09 9.20
CA LEU A 72 -11.22 -15.04 8.11
C LEU A 72 -12.61 -15.70 8.16
N LYS A 73 -13.09 -16.04 9.36
CA LYS A 73 -14.42 -16.63 9.56
C LYS A 73 -15.56 -15.59 9.60
N GLY A 74 -15.24 -14.30 9.49
CA GLY A 74 -16.23 -13.20 9.53
C GLY A 74 -16.82 -12.89 10.91
N ASN A 75 -16.27 -13.45 12.00
CA ASN A 75 -16.71 -13.22 13.38
C ASN A 75 -16.11 -11.92 13.97
N LEU A 76 -16.58 -10.76 13.53
CA LEU A 76 -16.00 -9.46 13.90
C LEU A 76 -16.55 -8.89 15.22
N THR A 77 -16.54 -9.67 16.29
CA THR A 77 -16.99 -9.20 17.62
C THR A 77 -15.81 -8.67 18.46
N LYS A 78 -16.12 -8.15 19.66
CA LYS A 78 -15.11 -7.66 20.61
C LYS A 78 -14.03 -8.71 20.93
N ASP A 79 -14.36 -10.00 20.87
CA ASP A 79 -13.47 -11.13 21.19
C ASP A 79 -12.23 -11.26 20.28
N MET A 80 -12.26 -10.68 19.09
CA MET A 80 -11.14 -10.60 18.16
C MET A 80 -10.02 -9.67 18.69
N PHE A 81 -10.39 -8.72 19.55
CA PHE A 81 -9.48 -7.74 20.13
C PHE A 81 -8.96 -8.18 21.48
N ILE A 82 -7.87 -7.57 21.90
CA ILE A 82 -7.28 -7.77 23.22
C ILE A 82 -7.07 -6.38 23.84
N ASP A 83 -7.45 -6.23 25.10
CA ASP A 83 -7.34 -4.93 25.79
C ASP A 83 -5.89 -4.60 26.19
N ASN A 84 -5.02 -5.62 26.22
CA ASN A 84 -3.61 -5.48 26.58
C ASN A 84 -2.71 -5.85 25.39
N PRO A 85 -1.89 -4.92 24.86
CA PRO A 85 -0.99 -5.20 23.73
C PRO A 85 0.30 -5.93 24.13
N ARG A 86 0.47 -6.32 25.40
CA ARG A 86 1.67 -7.00 25.91
C ARG A 86 1.70 -8.48 25.51
N ASP A 87 2.87 -9.08 25.68
CA ASP A 87 3.13 -10.49 25.45
C ASP A 87 2.34 -11.37 26.44
N ASN A 88 1.55 -12.32 25.91
CA ASN A 88 0.78 -13.28 26.69
C ASN A 88 1.52 -14.60 26.95
N SER A 89 2.74 -14.81 26.46
CA SER A 89 3.44 -16.09 26.62
C SER A 89 3.56 -16.56 28.08
N PHE A 90 3.88 -15.65 29.02
CA PHE A 90 3.91 -15.98 30.45
C PHE A 90 2.53 -16.29 31.04
N LYS A 91 1.48 -15.61 30.55
CA LYS A 91 0.10 -15.92 30.97
C LYS A 91 -0.27 -17.32 30.54
N HIS A 92 0.01 -17.69 29.28
CA HIS A 92 -0.21 -19.05 28.76
C HIS A 92 0.56 -20.10 29.56
N ALA A 93 1.81 -19.83 29.93
CA ALA A 93 2.58 -20.75 30.76
C ALA A 93 1.91 -20.99 32.11
N ASN A 94 1.48 -19.92 32.80
CA ASN A 94 0.80 -20.01 34.09
C ASN A 94 -0.54 -20.77 33.99
N ASP A 95 -1.33 -20.45 32.97
CA ASP A 95 -2.64 -21.07 32.73
C ASP A 95 -2.49 -22.56 32.42
N LYS A 96 -1.52 -22.93 31.56
CA LYS A 96 -1.20 -24.32 31.21
C LYS A 96 -0.74 -25.15 32.41
N SER A 97 -0.01 -24.54 33.35
CA SER A 97 0.44 -25.21 34.57
C SER A 97 -0.61 -25.22 35.70
N ASN A 98 -1.80 -24.66 35.49
CA ASN A 98 -2.80 -24.42 36.53
C ASN A 98 -2.19 -23.75 37.78
N ALA A 99 -1.28 -22.79 37.58
CA ALA A 99 -0.55 -22.15 38.66
C ALA A 99 -1.46 -21.20 39.44
N ILE A 100 -1.75 -21.55 40.70
CA ILE A 100 -2.64 -20.77 41.59
C ILE A 100 -1.90 -20.07 42.72
N SER A 101 -0.68 -20.51 43.05
CA SER A 101 0.17 -19.88 44.07
C SER A 101 1.31 -19.08 43.45
N VAL A 102 1.86 -18.12 44.20
CA VAL A 102 3.02 -17.32 43.77
C VAL A 102 4.20 -18.21 43.40
N VAL A 103 4.42 -19.30 44.14
CA VAL A 103 5.51 -20.26 43.89
C VAL A 103 5.28 -20.97 42.55
N GLN A 104 4.08 -21.49 42.31
CA GLN A 104 3.75 -22.17 41.05
C GLN A 104 3.84 -21.22 39.85
N ILE A 105 3.44 -19.95 40.03
CA ILE A 105 3.57 -18.93 38.98
C ILE A 105 5.05 -18.68 38.68
N GLN A 106 5.90 -18.53 39.70
CA GLN A 106 7.34 -18.36 39.50
C GLN A 106 7.97 -19.57 38.81
N GLU A 107 7.62 -20.79 39.20
CA GLU A 107 8.09 -22.03 38.57
C GLU A 107 7.69 -22.11 37.09
N ALA A 108 6.43 -21.80 36.76
CA ALA A 108 5.94 -21.81 35.38
C ALA A 108 6.66 -20.75 34.51
N GLN A 109 6.84 -19.55 35.03
CA GLN A 109 7.55 -18.48 34.34
C GLN A 109 9.05 -18.78 34.17
N GLN A 110 9.68 -19.39 35.18
CA GLN A 110 11.07 -19.82 35.10
C GLN A 110 11.24 -20.93 34.06
N THR A 111 10.32 -21.90 34.03
CA THR A 111 10.29 -22.97 33.02
C THR A 111 10.20 -22.38 31.62
N LEU A 112 9.24 -21.47 31.36
CA LEU A 112 9.12 -20.81 30.05
C LEU A 112 10.38 -20.01 29.68
N SER A 113 11.00 -19.34 30.65
CA SER A 113 12.24 -18.60 30.41
C SER A 113 13.37 -19.53 29.98
N SER A 114 13.53 -20.67 30.65
CA SER A 114 14.51 -21.69 30.26
C SER A 114 14.22 -22.29 28.88
N GLU A 115 12.95 -22.51 28.52
CA GLU A 115 12.57 -22.94 27.18
C GLU A 115 12.90 -21.89 26.12
N LYS A 116 12.65 -20.60 26.39
CA LYS A 116 13.03 -19.49 25.51
C LYS A 116 14.55 -19.43 25.31
N ASP A 117 15.31 -19.57 26.38
CA ASP A 117 16.78 -19.56 26.34
C ASP A 117 17.32 -20.74 25.53
N ALA A 118 16.72 -21.93 25.67
CA ALA A 118 17.08 -23.09 24.86
C ALA A 118 16.83 -22.86 23.35
N ILE A 119 15.72 -22.20 22.98
CA ILE A 119 15.47 -21.82 21.58
C ILE A 119 16.51 -20.81 21.11
N VAL A 120 16.86 -19.82 21.93
CA VAL A 120 17.90 -18.83 21.61
C VAL A 120 19.25 -19.52 21.36
N GLN A 121 19.64 -20.44 22.24
CA GLN A 121 20.87 -21.22 22.08
C GLN A 121 20.84 -22.08 20.81
N LEU A 122 19.75 -22.82 20.56
CA LEU A 122 19.57 -23.62 19.36
C LEU A 122 19.69 -22.78 18.08
N VAL A 123 19.03 -21.61 18.06
CA VAL A 123 19.11 -20.71 16.91
C VAL A 123 20.54 -20.18 16.75
N ALA A 124 21.19 -19.75 17.84
CA ALA A 124 22.57 -19.29 17.82
C ALA A 124 23.53 -20.37 17.30
N GLU A 125 23.38 -21.61 17.74
CA GLU A 125 24.16 -22.76 17.23
C GLU A 125 23.90 -22.99 15.75
N LYS A 126 22.64 -23.02 15.31
CA LYS A 126 22.29 -23.21 13.89
C LYS A 126 22.84 -22.11 12.99
N ILE A 127 22.97 -20.88 13.48
CA ILE A 127 23.45 -19.75 12.68
C ILE A 127 24.90 -19.37 13.00
N ASN A 128 25.62 -20.12 13.83
CA ASN A 128 26.98 -19.76 14.27
C ASN A 128 27.97 -19.64 13.09
N HIS A 129 27.72 -20.39 12.03
CA HIS A 129 28.51 -20.40 10.80
C HIS A 129 28.09 -19.29 9.84
N LEU A 130 26.95 -18.63 10.09
CA LEU A 130 26.50 -17.49 9.30
C LEU A 130 27.15 -16.23 9.84
N SER A 131 27.98 -15.61 9.01
CA SER A 131 28.56 -14.32 9.31
C SER A 131 27.96 -13.25 8.41
N ILE A 132 27.57 -12.12 9.01
CA ILE A 132 27.25 -10.89 8.28
C ILE A 132 28.48 -9.99 8.12
N ALA A 133 29.63 -10.40 8.67
CA ALA A 133 30.88 -9.66 8.52
C ALA A 133 31.26 -9.64 7.05
N LYS A 134 31.53 -8.45 6.54
CA LYS A 134 31.89 -8.26 5.15
C LYS A 134 33.39 -8.46 5.00
N PRO A 135 33.89 -9.51 4.30
CA PRO A 135 35.31 -9.64 4.04
C PRO A 135 35.82 -8.45 3.24
N THR A 136 37.09 -8.09 3.45
CA THR A 136 37.72 -6.98 2.73
C THR A 136 37.85 -7.30 1.24
N LEU A 137 37.59 -6.32 0.40
CA LEU A 137 37.76 -6.41 -1.05
C LEU A 137 38.67 -5.28 -1.52
N THR A 138 39.82 -5.65 -2.08
CA THR A 138 40.76 -4.71 -2.70
C THR A 138 40.74 -4.93 -4.20
N LEU A 139 40.60 -3.84 -4.96
CA LEU A 139 40.67 -3.86 -6.43
C LEU A 139 41.85 -3.00 -6.87
N ALA A 140 42.75 -3.57 -7.66
CA ALA A 140 43.83 -2.85 -8.33
C ALA A 140 43.57 -2.83 -9.84
N PHE A 141 43.51 -1.63 -10.41
CA PHE A 141 43.25 -1.40 -11.82
C PHE A 141 44.56 -1.18 -12.56
N SER A 142 44.71 -1.84 -13.71
CA SER A 142 45.89 -1.72 -14.56
C SER A 142 45.54 -1.81 -16.03
N GLY A 143 46.31 -1.14 -16.88
CA GLY A 143 46.09 -1.12 -18.32
C GLY A 143 46.86 -0.02 -19.03
N GLN A 144 47.08 -0.22 -20.33
CA GLN A 144 47.77 0.69 -21.25
C GLN A 144 47.01 0.76 -22.59
N VAL A 145 47.36 1.71 -23.45
CA VAL A 145 46.80 1.76 -24.81
C VAL A 145 47.04 0.42 -25.53
N ASP A 146 46.02 -0.05 -26.25
CA ASP A 146 45.99 -1.33 -26.96
C ASP A 146 46.01 -2.59 -26.07
N GLN A 147 45.94 -2.44 -24.74
CA GLN A 147 45.80 -3.53 -23.76
C GLN A 147 44.42 -3.51 -23.09
N PRO A 148 43.86 -4.66 -22.66
CA PRO A 148 42.63 -4.66 -21.88
C PRO A 148 42.82 -3.96 -20.52
N LEU A 149 41.70 -3.52 -19.95
CA LEU A 149 41.64 -3.09 -18.56
C LEU A 149 41.60 -4.32 -17.67
N SER A 150 42.63 -4.52 -16.87
CA SER A 150 42.76 -5.64 -15.94
C SER A 150 42.47 -5.16 -14.52
N ILE A 151 41.64 -5.91 -13.80
CA ILE A 151 41.30 -5.68 -12.40
C ILE A 151 41.82 -6.86 -11.60
N ALA A 152 42.87 -6.65 -10.81
CA ALA A 152 43.33 -7.62 -9.83
C ALA A 152 42.46 -7.50 -8.57
N VAL A 153 41.87 -8.62 -8.18
CA VAL A 153 40.89 -8.73 -7.11
C VAL A 153 41.49 -9.54 -5.98
N THR A 154 41.50 -8.97 -4.78
CA THR A 154 42.00 -9.65 -3.59
C THR A 154 40.94 -9.62 -2.50
N THR A 155 40.63 -10.81 -1.99
CA THR A 155 39.83 -11.05 -0.78
C THR A 155 40.63 -11.94 0.18
N PRO A 156 40.24 -12.12 1.45
CA PRO A 156 40.95 -13.02 2.36
C PRO A 156 41.08 -14.46 1.84
N ASP A 157 40.10 -14.92 1.06
CA ASP A 157 40.00 -16.33 0.66
C ASP A 157 40.39 -16.58 -0.81
N GLN A 158 40.48 -15.53 -1.63
CA GLN A 158 40.63 -15.63 -3.08
C GLN A 158 41.41 -14.46 -3.67
N GLN A 159 42.24 -14.77 -4.66
CA GLN A 159 42.90 -13.79 -5.51
C GLN A 159 42.74 -14.18 -6.98
N PHE A 160 42.28 -13.26 -7.81
CA PHE A 160 42.05 -13.49 -9.23
C PHE A 160 42.11 -12.19 -10.03
N VAL A 161 42.14 -12.30 -11.35
CA VAL A 161 42.15 -11.17 -12.28
C VAL A 161 40.99 -11.29 -13.25
N ILE A 162 40.33 -10.18 -13.53
CA ILE A 162 39.32 -10.06 -14.60
C ILE A 162 39.75 -8.97 -15.58
N GLU A 163 39.43 -9.17 -16.86
CA GLU A 163 39.88 -8.30 -17.94
C GLU A 163 38.72 -7.87 -18.85
N SER A 164 38.80 -6.65 -19.40
CA SER A 164 37.81 -6.18 -20.37
C SER A 164 37.86 -7.00 -21.65
N SER A 165 36.71 -7.16 -22.31
CA SER A 165 36.62 -7.90 -23.58
C SER A 165 37.24 -7.16 -24.77
N ILE A 166 37.54 -5.87 -24.60
CA ILE A 166 38.18 -5.02 -25.60
C ILE A 166 39.37 -4.28 -24.98
N SER A 167 40.30 -3.85 -25.81
CA SER A 167 41.45 -3.04 -25.39
C SER A 167 41.06 -1.59 -25.09
N LEU A 168 41.84 -0.97 -24.20
CA LEU A 168 41.81 0.46 -23.91
C LEU A 168 42.35 1.24 -25.11
N THR A 169 41.79 2.42 -25.31
CA THR A 169 42.18 3.34 -26.40
C THR A 169 42.63 4.68 -25.82
N GLN A 170 43.34 5.49 -26.62
CA GLN A 170 43.67 6.85 -26.23
C GLN A 170 42.37 7.68 -26.09
N ALA A 171 42.24 8.41 -24.98
CA ALA A 171 40.99 9.09 -24.67
C ALA A 171 40.67 10.26 -25.61
N THR A 172 39.56 10.14 -26.34
CA THR A 172 38.86 11.24 -27.01
C THR A 172 37.50 11.52 -26.38
N GLU A 173 36.80 10.46 -25.93
CA GLU A 173 35.57 10.46 -25.16
C GLU A 173 35.57 9.30 -24.14
N SER A 174 34.64 9.25 -23.17
CA SER A 174 34.50 8.13 -22.21
C SER A 174 35.77 7.73 -21.44
N ARG A 175 36.42 8.73 -20.83
CA ARG A 175 37.64 8.54 -20.05
C ARG A 175 37.43 7.56 -18.88
N VAL A 176 38.37 6.65 -18.70
CA VAL A 176 38.44 5.74 -17.54
C VAL A 176 39.42 6.31 -16.53
N ASP A 177 38.99 7.36 -15.85
CA ASP A 177 39.73 7.93 -14.73
C ASP A 177 39.21 7.37 -13.39
N GLU A 178 39.88 7.77 -12.31
CA GLU A 178 39.52 7.38 -10.94
C GLU A 178 38.04 7.67 -10.65
N ALA A 179 37.52 8.82 -11.09
CA ALA A 179 36.13 9.20 -10.87
C ALA A 179 35.14 8.28 -11.62
N ALA A 180 35.45 7.89 -12.86
CA ALA A 180 34.64 6.97 -13.63
C ALA A 180 34.62 5.56 -13.02
N ILE A 181 35.79 5.07 -12.59
CA ILE A 181 35.94 3.78 -11.89
C ILE A 181 35.15 3.82 -10.57
N GLU A 182 35.37 4.84 -9.74
CA GLU A 182 34.66 4.99 -8.48
C GLU A 182 33.15 4.99 -8.67
N LYS A 183 32.64 5.77 -9.62
CA LYS A 183 31.21 5.87 -9.89
C LYS A 183 30.60 4.51 -10.25
N ARG A 184 31.32 3.65 -10.99
CA ARG A 184 30.80 2.33 -11.39
C ARG A 184 30.96 1.26 -10.32
N PHE A 185 32.12 1.19 -9.68
CA PHE A 185 32.46 0.12 -8.73
C PHE A 185 32.01 0.43 -7.30
N LYS A 186 31.63 1.67 -6.95
CA LYS A 186 31.03 2.01 -5.64
C LYS A 186 29.75 1.24 -5.33
N SER A 187 29.02 0.79 -6.35
CA SER A 187 27.83 -0.07 -6.17
C SER A 187 28.15 -1.43 -5.53
N LEU A 188 29.43 -1.84 -5.51
CA LEU A 188 29.88 -3.05 -4.81
C LEU A 188 29.80 -2.95 -3.28
N LYS A 189 29.54 -1.77 -2.68
CA LYS A 189 29.29 -1.68 -1.24
C LYS A 189 28.11 -2.55 -0.76
N GLY A 190 27.21 -2.90 -1.67
CA GLY A 190 26.08 -3.81 -1.45
C GLY A 190 26.37 -5.31 -1.68
N SER A 191 27.58 -5.70 -2.14
CA SER A 191 27.87 -7.07 -2.59
C SER A 191 28.18 -8.07 -1.47
N GLY A 192 28.06 -7.68 -0.20
CA GLY A 192 28.51 -8.47 0.93
C GLY A 192 30.00 -8.29 1.28
N TYR A 193 30.74 -7.45 0.55
CA TYR A 193 32.16 -7.15 0.82
C TYR A 193 32.37 -5.73 1.36
N LEU A 194 33.45 -5.57 2.13
CA LEU A 194 33.95 -4.27 2.57
C LEU A 194 34.98 -3.78 1.56
N LEU A 195 34.50 -2.97 0.61
CA LEU A 195 35.34 -2.40 -0.43
C LEU A 195 36.34 -1.39 0.15
N GLN A 196 37.64 -1.67 0.00
CA GLN A 196 38.74 -0.78 0.35
C GLN A 196 38.98 0.26 -0.75
N ALA A 197 39.93 1.18 -0.52
CA ALA A 197 40.37 2.11 -1.54
C ALA A 197 40.89 1.35 -2.78
N PHE A 198 40.59 1.89 -3.95
CA PHE A 198 41.08 1.35 -5.21
C PHE A 198 42.56 1.69 -5.38
N ASN A 199 43.32 0.77 -5.97
CA ASN A 199 44.69 1.02 -6.40
C ASN A 199 44.70 1.29 -7.92
N TYR A 200 45.40 2.33 -8.35
CA TYR A 200 45.50 2.75 -9.75
C TYR A 200 46.94 2.81 -10.26
N ASP A 201 47.92 2.31 -9.50
CA ASP A 201 49.35 2.48 -9.79
C ASP A 201 49.76 1.88 -11.14
N GLY A 202 49.02 0.87 -11.60
CA GLY A 202 49.22 0.20 -12.90
C GLY A 202 48.39 0.77 -14.05
N LEU A 203 47.60 1.83 -13.85
CA LEU A 203 46.70 2.40 -14.84
C LEU A 203 47.35 3.60 -15.53
N GLN A 204 47.61 3.50 -16.83
CA GLN A 204 48.12 4.63 -17.61
C GLN A 204 47.09 5.78 -17.66
N ALA A 205 47.57 7.02 -17.69
CA ALA A 205 46.71 8.20 -17.86
C ALA A 205 46.09 8.26 -19.27
N ASP A 206 44.97 8.98 -19.38
CA ASP A 206 44.31 9.31 -20.66
C ASP A 206 43.84 8.10 -21.49
N LEU A 207 43.29 7.09 -20.81
CA LEU A 207 42.66 5.93 -21.43
C LEU A 207 41.13 6.08 -21.54
N SER A 208 40.55 5.43 -22.55
CA SER A 208 39.10 5.33 -22.78
C SER A 208 38.63 3.89 -22.88
N LEU A 209 37.44 3.66 -22.31
CA LEU A 209 36.68 2.41 -22.39
C LEU A 209 35.18 2.74 -22.31
N PRO A 210 34.33 2.17 -23.17
CA PRO A 210 32.89 2.34 -23.07
C PRO A 210 32.36 1.96 -21.68
N PHE A 211 31.45 2.77 -21.13
CA PHE A 211 30.87 2.49 -19.80
C PHE A 211 30.09 1.16 -19.72
N SER A 212 29.62 0.64 -20.86
CA SER A 212 29.04 -0.70 -20.95
C SER A 212 30.05 -1.80 -20.59
N GLN A 213 31.32 -1.64 -20.99
CA GLN A 213 32.41 -2.57 -20.65
C GLN A 213 32.77 -2.51 -19.17
N LEU A 214 32.85 -1.30 -18.57
CA LEU A 214 33.01 -1.19 -17.11
C LEU A 214 31.84 -1.86 -16.36
N THR A 215 30.63 -1.76 -16.88
CA THR A 215 29.46 -2.44 -16.30
C THR A 215 29.58 -3.96 -16.42
N GLN A 216 30.05 -4.46 -17.55
CA GLN A 216 30.30 -5.89 -17.78
C GLN A 216 31.36 -6.44 -16.82
N LEU A 217 32.51 -5.76 -16.69
CA LEU A 217 33.58 -6.10 -15.75
C LEU A 217 33.07 -6.16 -14.31
N LYS A 218 32.31 -5.14 -13.88
CA LYS A 218 31.70 -5.11 -12.54
C LYS A 218 30.73 -6.29 -12.33
N ASN A 219 29.96 -6.68 -13.33
CA ASN A 219 29.04 -7.82 -13.23
C ASN A 219 29.81 -9.16 -13.19
N GLN A 220 30.88 -9.29 -13.98
CA GLN A 220 31.78 -10.46 -13.93
C GLN A 220 32.46 -10.58 -12.55
N LEU A 221 32.92 -9.46 -11.99
CA LEU A 221 33.46 -9.40 -10.63
C LEU A 221 32.45 -9.89 -9.60
N LEU A 222 31.20 -9.40 -9.65
CA LEU A 222 30.14 -9.83 -8.74
C LEU A 222 29.84 -11.32 -8.85
N LEU A 223 29.79 -11.84 -10.09
CA LEU A 223 29.57 -13.26 -10.34
C LEU A 223 30.69 -14.12 -9.71
N GLN A 224 31.96 -13.75 -9.94
CA GLN A 224 33.07 -14.51 -9.37
C GLN A 224 33.14 -14.43 -7.85
N LEU A 225 32.91 -13.24 -7.27
CA LEU A 225 32.92 -13.04 -5.82
C LEU A 225 31.80 -13.81 -5.13
N THR A 226 30.58 -13.75 -5.67
CA THR A 226 29.39 -14.30 -4.97
C THR A 226 29.05 -15.72 -5.37
N GLN A 227 29.64 -16.25 -6.46
CA GLN A 227 29.25 -17.51 -7.11
C GLN A 227 27.75 -17.60 -7.42
N ARG A 228 27.06 -16.45 -7.44
CA ARG A 228 25.65 -16.33 -7.76
C ARG A 228 25.56 -15.43 -8.97
N GLU A 229 24.75 -15.85 -9.94
CA GLU A 229 24.40 -14.95 -11.01
C GLU A 229 23.74 -13.71 -10.42
N TYR A 230 24.26 -12.55 -10.81
CA TYR A 230 23.63 -11.29 -10.48
C TYR A 230 22.27 -11.27 -11.19
N ILE A 231 21.20 -11.51 -10.42
CA ILE A 231 19.84 -11.26 -10.89
C ILE A 231 19.67 -9.74 -10.93
N GLY A 232 19.91 -9.17 -12.10
CA GLY A 232 19.69 -7.75 -12.33
C GLY A 232 18.23 -7.38 -12.10
N ALA A 233 17.99 -6.09 -11.81
CA ALA A 233 16.64 -5.57 -11.79
C ALA A 233 15.96 -5.89 -13.12
N VAL A 234 14.76 -6.47 -13.05
CA VAL A 234 13.95 -6.74 -14.25
C VAL A 234 13.70 -5.41 -14.94
N THR A 235 14.24 -5.26 -16.14
CA THR A 235 13.99 -4.06 -16.96
C THR A 235 12.65 -4.26 -17.64
N LEU A 236 11.63 -3.59 -17.11
CA LEU A 236 10.31 -3.62 -17.71
C LEU A 236 10.29 -2.76 -19.00
N PRO A 237 9.54 -3.17 -20.04
CA PRO A 237 9.47 -2.43 -21.29
C PRO A 237 8.84 -1.05 -21.08
N LYS A 238 9.46 0.03 -21.58
CA LYS A 238 8.85 1.36 -21.44
C LYS A 238 7.48 1.37 -22.11
N LEU A 239 6.45 1.74 -21.36
CA LEU A 239 5.10 1.89 -21.89
C LEU A 239 5.01 3.12 -22.81
N PRO A 240 4.26 3.04 -23.92
CA PRO A 240 3.95 4.21 -24.73
C PRO A 240 3.17 5.23 -23.88
N LYS A 241 3.37 6.52 -24.18
CA LYS A 241 2.60 7.61 -23.57
C LYS A 241 1.58 8.10 -24.58
N HIS A 242 0.30 7.98 -24.23
CA HIS A 242 -0.80 8.48 -25.04
C HIS A 242 -1.21 9.90 -24.59
N PRO A 243 -1.72 10.74 -25.52
CA PRO A 243 -2.23 12.06 -25.17
C PRO A 243 -3.47 11.97 -24.28
N LYS A 244 -3.85 13.10 -23.68
CA LYS A 244 -5.10 13.15 -22.93
C LYS A 244 -6.33 13.09 -23.82
N VAL A 245 -7.44 12.60 -23.25
CA VAL A 245 -8.71 12.38 -23.98
C VAL A 245 -9.44 13.70 -24.15
N THR A 246 -9.38 14.59 -23.17
CA THR A 246 -10.03 15.91 -23.22
C THR A 246 -9.06 17.03 -23.60
N ASP A 247 -9.54 18.03 -24.34
CA ASP A 247 -8.72 19.21 -24.71
C ASP A 247 -8.33 20.03 -23.48
N ALA A 248 -9.28 20.24 -22.58
CA ALA A 248 -9.12 20.96 -21.31
C ALA A 248 -9.56 20.09 -20.14
N PRO A 249 -8.91 20.21 -18.96
CA PRO A 249 -9.37 19.50 -17.77
C PRO A 249 -10.76 20.01 -17.35
N THR A 250 -11.63 19.11 -16.92
CA THR A 250 -12.95 19.44 -16.36
C THR A 250 -12.97 19.23 -14.85
N LEU A 251 -14.02 19.73 -14.19
CA LEU A 251 -14.28 19.48 -12.78
C LEU A 251 -15.19 18.26 -12.63
N SER A 252 -15.01 17.50 -11.55
CA SER A 252 -15.94 16.46 -11.10
C SER A 252 -16.18 16.54 -9.59
N LEU A 253 -17.39 16.21 -9.16
CA LEU A 253 -17.88 16.41 -7.80
C LEU A 253 -18.33 15.08 -7.18
N LEU A 254 -18.05 14.83 -5.90
CA LEU A 254 -18.71 13.77 -5.13
C LEU A 254 -19.74 14.34 -4.17
N ILE A 255 -20.97 13.84 -4.26
CA ILE A 255 -22.05 14.10 -3.30
C ILE A 255 -22.57 12.79 -2.70
N SER A 256 -23.28 12.87 -1.58
CA SER A 256 -23.87 11.70 -0.90
C SER A 256 -25.28 11.92 -0.37
N ASP A 257 -25.82 13.14 -0.46
CA ASP A 257 -27.19 13.47 -0.06
C ASP A 257 -27.99 13.90 -1.30
N GLU A 258 -29.25 13.46 -1.38
CA GLU A 258 -30.17 13.82 -2.46
C GLU A 258 -30.47 15.33 -2.47
N LYS A 259 -30.30 16.01 -1.34
CA LYS A 259 -30.43 17.48 -1.26
C LYS A 259 -29.42 18.23 -2.15
N ASP A 260 -28.26 17.62 -2.41
CA ASP A 260 -27.19 18.22 -3.21
C ASP A 260 -27.38 18.00 -4.72
N VAL A 261 -28.45 17.31 -5.13
CA VAL A 261 -28.75 17.04 -6.55
C VAL A 261 -29.04 18.33 -7.32
N ASN A 262 -29.43 19.40 -6.63
CA ASN A 262 -29.56 20.74 -7.21
C ASN A 262 -28.25 21.28 -7.79
N LEU A 263 -27.08 20.72 -7.43
CA LEU A 263 -25.81 21.05 -8.09
C LEU A 263 -25.82 20.68 -9.57
N CYS A 264 -26.68 19.75 -10.00
CA CYS A 264 -26.92 19.48 -11.42
C CYS A 264 -27.48 20.69 -12.19
N ASP A 265 -27.98 21.73 -11.52
CA ASP A 265 -28.54 22.90 -12.19
C ASP A 265 -27.55 24.08 -12.24
N VAL A 266 -26.42 24.00 -11.55
CA VAL A 266 -25.49 25.14 -11.35
C VAL A 266 -24.11 24.96 -12.00
N THR A 267 -23.77 23.75 -12.43
CA THR A 267 -22.49 23.42 -13.06
C THR A 267 -22.69 22.42 -14.19
N ASP A 268 -21.73 22.30 -15.11
CA ASP A 268 -21.65 21.25 -16.14
C ASP A 268 -20.70 20.10 -15.74
N ALA A 269 -20.12 20.14 -14.54
CA ALA A 269 -19.21 19.11 -14.01
C ALA A 269 -19.84 17.70 -13.98
N ASP A 270 -19.03 16.66 -14.07
CA ASP A 270 -19.49 15.29 -13.78
C ASP A 270 -19.83 15.18 -12.29
N ILE A 271 -21.03 14.67 -11.95
CA ILE A 271 -21.51 14.57 -10.56
C ILE A 271 -21.62 13.10 -10.17
N TYR A 272 -20.71 12.69 -9.31
CA TYR A 272 -20.67 11.37 -8.70
C TYR A 272 -21.58 11.32 -7.47
N PHE A 273 -22.43 10.30 -7.38
CA PHE A 273 -23.28 10.06 -6.20
C PHE A 273 -22.80 8.83 -5.43
N LYS A 274 -22.29 9.06 -4.21
CA LYS A 274 -21.76 8.01 -3.33
C LYS A 274 -22.89 7.11 -2.80
N LEU A 275 -22.82 5.84 -3.18
CA LEU A 275 -23.64 4.78 -2.63
C LEU A 275 -23.19 4.39 -1.20
N PRO A 276 -24.10 3.90 -0.35
CA PRO A 276 -23.74 3.45 1.00
C PRO A 276 -22.91 2.16 0.95
N GLU A 277 -22.21 1.88 2.05
CA GLU A 277 -21.49 0.61 2.27
C GLU A 277 -22.43 -0.50 2.74
N SER A 278 -23.65 -0.16 3.13
CA SER A 278 -24.70 -1.13 3.45
C SER A 278 -26.07 -0.73 2.94
N PHE A 279 -26.72 -1.68 2.29
CA PHE A 279 -28.02 -1.56 1.69
C PHE A 279 -29.08 -2.27 2.55
N LYS A 280 -30.29 -1.73 2.53
CA LYS A 280 -31.45 -2.48 2.96
C LYS A 280 -31.82 -3.44 1.82
N LYS A 281 -32.04 -4.71 2.16
CA LYS A 281 -32.38 -5.74 1.17
C LYS A 281 -33.69 -5.38 0.45
N ASN A 282 -33.70 -5.54 -0.88
CA ASN A 282 -34.85 -5.22 -1.73
C ASN A 282 -35.36 -3.77 -1.58
N ASP A 283 -34.47 -2.81 -1.32
CA ASP A 283 -34.80 -1.39 -1.22
C ASP A 283 -34.36 -0.63 -2.49
N ASP A 284 -35.32 -0.04 -3.18
CA ASP A 284 -35.10 0.60 -4.49
C ASP A 284 -34.74 2.09 -4.38
N LYS A 285 -34.60 2.63 -3.16
CA LYS A 285 -34.30 4.06 -2.92
C LYS A 285 -33.22 4.61 -3.87
N TYR A 286 -32.06 3.97 -3.93
CA TYR A 286 -30.95 4.47 -4.75
C TYR A 286 -31.16 4.26 -6.25
N ILE A 287 -31.87 3.19 -6.63
CA ILE A 287 -32.28 2.94 -8.01
C ILE A 287 -33.19 4.09 -8.46
N GLU A 288 -34.20 4.45 -7.66
CA GLU A 288 -35.11 5.56 -7.95
C GLU A 288 -34.39 6.91 -8.02
N ILE A 289 -33.36 7.16 -7.20
CA ILE A 289 -32.54 8.37 -7.30
C ILE A 289 -31.88 8.46 -8.68
N PHE A 290 -31.23 7.40 -9.16
CA PHE A 290 -30.54 7.43 -10.46
C PHE A 290 -31.51 7.48 -11.65
N LEU A 291 -32.65 6.78 -11.58
CA LEU A 291 -33.66 6.82 -12.65
C LEU A 291 -34.28 8.21 -12.81
N ARG A 292 -34.47 8.96 -11.70
CA ARG A 292 -34.99 10.33 -11.73
C ARG A 292 -33.94 11.37 -12.14
N ASN A 293 -32.66 11.06 -11.92
CA ASN A 293 -31.55 11.98 -12.13
C ASN A 293 -30.48 11.34 -13.04
N PRO A 294 -30.72 11.22 -14.35
CA PRO A 294 -29.86 10.48 -15.27
C PRO A 294 -28.45 11.09 -15.46
N ARG A 295 -28.22 12.31 -14.95
CA ARG A 295 -26.91 12.96 -14.93
C ARG A 295 -25.99 12.42 -13.82
N LEU A 296 -26.56 11.86 -12.75
CA LEU A 296 -25.76 11.32 -11.65
C LEU A 296 -25.02 10.06 -12.09
N ILE A 297 -23.73 10.01 -11.77
CA ILE A 297 -22.88 8.86 -12.02
C ILE A 297 -22.74 8.06 -10.71
N PRO A 298 -23.12 6.78 -10.67
CA PRO A 298 -23.00 5.98 -9.45
C PRO A 298 -21.55 5.80 -8.99
N TRP A 299 -21.30 6.06 -7.70
CA TRP A 299 -20.00 5.84 -7.05
C TRP A 299 -20.10 4.74 -6.00
N PHE A 300 -19.44 3.62 -6.23
CA PHE A 300 -19.47 2.46 -5.34
C PHE A 300 -18.32 2.48 -4.32
N PRO A 301 -18.59 2.30 -3.02
CA PRO A 301 -17.56 2.31 -1.98
C PRO A 301 -16.72 1.03 -1.99
N ALA A 302 -15.60 1.04 -1.26
CA ALA A 302 -14.64 -0.08 -1.25
C ALA A 302 -15.20 -1.34 -0.60
N VAL A 303 -15.96 -1.18 0.49
CA VAL A 303 -16.43 -2.30 1.32
C VAL A 303 -17.89 -2.63 0.98
N LEU A 304 -18.07 -3.61 0.11
CA LEU A 304 -19.37 -4.20 -0.25
C LEU A 304 -19.23 -5.72 -0.20
N ILE A 305 -19.88 -6.36 0.78
CA ILE A 305 -19.69 -7.79 1.07
C ILE A 305 -21.07 -8.46 1.26
N GLY A 306 -21.22 -9.69 0.78
CA GLY A 306 -22.44 -10.48 1.00
C GLY A 306 -23.68 -9.78 0.45
N LYS A 307 -24.69 -9.53 1.30
CA LYS A 307 -25.94 -8.88 0.89
C LYS A 307 -25.70 -7.51 0.24
N ASP A 308 -24.73 -6.75 0.73
CA ASP A 308 -24.49 -5.37 0.29
C ASP A 308 -23.87 -5.33 -1.11
N TYR A 309 -23.05 -6.33 -1.43
CA TYR A 309 -22.57 -6.55 -2.80
C TYR A 309 -23.72 -6.91 -3.75
N ILE A 310 -24.60 -7.83 -3.33
CA ILE A 310 -25.74 -8.26 -4.15
C ILE A 310 -26.68 -7.07 -4.47
N GLU A 311 -26.97 -6.23 -3.47
CA GLU A 311 -27.79 -5.03 -3.68
C GLU A 311 -27.08 -3.98 -4.56
N ALA A 312 -25.76 -3.82 -4.43
CA ALA A 312 -24.98 -2.98 -5.32
C ALA A 312 -25.03 -3.45 -6.78
N VAL A 313 -24.96 -4.77 -7.02
CA VAL A 313 -25.14 -5.37 -8.35
C VAL A 313 -26.55 -5.09 -8.89
N ARG A 314 -27.58 -5.18 -8.05
CA ARG A 314 -28.96 -4.86 -8.44
C ARG A 314 -29.11 -3.41 -8.93
N VAL A 315 -28.37 -2.47 -8.35
CA VAL A 315 -28.31 -1.08 -8.86
C VAL A 315 -27.80 -1.06 -10.31
N LEU A 316 -26.72 -1.79 -10.62
CA LEU A 316 -26.20 -1.87 -12.00
C LEU A 316 -27.23 -2.50 -12.96
N GLU A 317 -27.86 -3.60 -12.55
CA GLU A 317 -28.79 -4.36 -13.39
C GLU A 317 -30.05 -3.57 -13.78
N VAL A 318 -30.55 -2.75 -12.86
CA VAL A 318 -31.77 -1.96 -13.09
C VAL A 318 -31.46 -0.60 -13.71
N VAL A 319 -30.48 0.13 -13.17
CA VAL A 319 -30.15 1.49 -13.64
C VAL A 319 -29.44 1.47 -14.99
N LYS A 320 -28.57 0.48 -15.22
CA LYS A 320 -27.72 0.37 -16.42
C LYS A 320 -27.04 1.71 -16.78
N PRO A 321 -26.30 2.31 -15.84
CA PRO A 321 -25.64 3.58 -16.08
C PRO A 321 -24.63 3.45 -17.23
N LYS A 322 -24.41 4.54 -17.97
CA LYS A 322 -23.38 4.56 -19.02
C LYS A 322 -21.98 4.40 -18.46
N ARG A 323 -21.74 4.96 -17.26
CA ARG A 323 -20.47 4.96 -16.55
C ARG A 323 -20.71 4.80 -15.05
N ILE A 324 -19.77 4.17 -14.35
CA ILE A 324 -19.67 4.20 -12.89
C ILE A 324 -18.27 4.59 -12.42
N VAL A 325 -18.14 4.99 -11.16
CA VAL A 325 -16.87 4.97 -10.43
C VAL A 325 -16.95 3.92 -9.34
N THR A 326 -15.90 3.11 -9.15
CA THR A 326 -15.92 2.10 -8.09
C THR A 326 -14.58 1.95 -7.40
N ASN A 327 -14.62 1.85 -6.07
CA ASN A 327 -13.51 1.46 -5.22
C ASN A 327 -13.50 -0.06 -4.92
N ASN A 328 -14.40 -0.82 -5.53
CA ASN A 328 -14.57 -2.25 -5.32
C ASN A 328 -14.36 -3.02 -6.63
N THR A 329 -13.37 -3.90 -6.65
CA THR A 329 -12.99 -4.68 -7.85
C THR A 329 -14.03 -5.72 -8.25
N GLY A 330 -14.85 -6.22 -7.30
CA GLY A 330 -15.98 -7.10 -7.63
C GLY A 330 -17.07 -6.36 -8.40
N VAL A 331 -17.41 -5.13 -7.99
CA VAL A 331 -18.33 -4.27 -8.74
C VAL A 331 -17.75 -3.89 -10.10
N ALA A 332 -16.45 -3.60 -10.17
CA ALA A 332 -15.77 -3.33 -11.44
C ALA A 332 -15.87 -4.51 -12.41
N PHE A 333 -15.62 -5.73 -11.91
CA PHE A 333 -15.78 -6.95 -12.69
C PHE A 333 -17.21 -7.13 -13.17
N LYS A 334 -18.21 -6.85 -12.32
CA LYS A 334 -19.62 -6.92 -12.73
C LYS A 334 -19.98 -5.90 -13.80
N ALA A 335 -19.47 -4.67 -13.69
CA ALA A 335 -19.66 -3.64 -14.70
C ALA A 335 -19.06 -4.08 -16.05
N TYR A 336 -17.86 -4.67 -16.02
CA TYR A 336 -17.23 -5.27 -17.20
C TYR A 336 -18.09 -6.37 -17.85
N GLU A 337 -18.62 -7.33 -17.07
CA GLU A 337 -19.53 -8.37 -17.60
C GLU A 337 -20.78 -7.80 -18.29
N MET A 338 -21.18 -6.60 -17.88
CA MET A 338 -22.38 -5.92 -18.36
C MET A 338 -22.12 -4.87 -19.44
N ASP A 339 -20.87 -4.73 -19.90
CA ASP A 339 -20.44 -3.69 -20.83
C ASP A 339 -20.76 -2.26 -20.34
N ILE A 340 -20.65 -2.06 -19.02
CA ILE A 340 -20.76 -0.75 -18.38
C ILE A 340 -19.36 -0.18 -18.21
N GLU A 341 -19.13 1.02 -18.76
CA GLU A 341 -17.87 1.73 -18.60
C GLU A 341 -17.62 2.03 -17.11
N TRP A 342 -16.38 1.87 -16.65
CA TRP A 342 -16.06 2.19 -15.26
C TRP A 342 -14.71 2.87 -15.09
N ILE A 343 -14.64 3.71 -14.05
CA ILE A 343 -13.44 4.40 -13.60
C ILE A 343 -13.00 3.81 -12.26
N ALA A 344 -11.71 3.49 -12.16
CA ALA A 344 -11.06 3.04 -10.94
C ALA A 344 -10.98 4.18 -9.93
N GLY A 345 -11.73 4.06 -8.82
CA GLY A 345 -11.79 5.07 -7.76
C GLY A 345 -10.49 5.21 -6.96
N PRO A 346 -10.36 6.27 -6.15
CA PRO A 346 -9.13 6.62 -5.45
C PRO A 346 -8.64 5.57 -4.44
N PHE A 347 -9.51 4.70 -3.92
CA PHE A 347 -9.13 3.67 -2.94
C PHE A 347 -8.59 2.38 -3.58
N LEU A 348 -8.46 2.35 -4.91
CA LEU A 348 -7.68 1.32 -5.61
C LEU A 348 -6.17 1.65 -5.63
N ASN A 349 -5.77 2.82 -5.11
CA ASN A 349 -4.38 3.22 -4.90
C ASN A 349 -3.49 3.09 -6.15
N THR A 350 -3.98 3.60 -7.27
CA THR A 350 -3.27 3.53 -8.55
C THR A 350 -2.05 4.45 -8.54
N THR A 351 -0.86 3.85 -8.45
CA THR A 351 0.42 4.56 -8.25
C THR A 351 1.42 4.39 -9.40
N ASN A 352 1.11 3.57 -10.41
CA ASN A 352 2.03 3.30 -11.52
C ASN A 352 1.30 2.97 -12.83
N SER A 353 2.01 3.16 -13.94
CA SER A 353 1.49 3.00 -15.31
C SER A 353 1.07 1.58 -15.67
N TYR A 354 1.72 0.55 -15.10
CA TYR A 354 1.34 -0.84 -15.37
C TYR A 354 0.02 -1.21 -14.72
N ALA A 355 -0.26 -0.67 -13.53
CA ALA A 355 -1.58 -0.84 -12.92
C ALA A 355 -2.68 -0.26 -13.83
N LEU A 356 -2.47 0.91 -14.43
CA LEU A 356 -3.41 1.48 -15.40
C LEU A 356 -3.62 0.57 -16.61
N LEU A 357 -2.53 0.06 -17.19
CA LEU A 357 -2.59 -0.84 -18.33
C LEU A 357 -3.34 -2.14 -17.99
N THR A 358 -3.03 -2.76 -16.86
CA THR A 358 -3.73 -3.96 -16.38
C THR A 358 -5.22 -3.71 -16.16
N LEU A 359 -5.58 -2.58 -15.55
CA LEU A 359 -6.99 -2.22 -15.34
C LEU A 359 -7.73 -2.09 -16.68
N GLN A 360 -7.10 -1.45 -17.68
CA GLN A 360 -7.68 -1.33 -19.00
C GLN A 360 -7.81 -2.69 -19.70
N GLU A 361 -6.72 -3.44 -19.83
CA GLU A 361 -6.66 -4.67 -20.63
C GLU A 361 -7.45 -5.83 -20.02
N GLN A 362 -7.44 -5.95 -18.68
CA GLN A 362 -8.02 -7.11 -18.00
C GLN A 362 -9.45 -6.89 -17.51
N LEU A 363 -9.86 -5.63 -17.32
CA LEU A 363 -11.16 -5.30 -16.69
C LEU A 363 -11.95 -4.25 -17.48
N ASN A 364 -11.55 -3.87 -18.69
CA ASN A 364 -12.21 -2.83 -19.49
C ASN A 364 -12.38 -1.50 -18.74
N CYS A 365 -11.39 -1.14 -17.92
CA CYS A 365 -11.40 0.13 -17.21
C CYS A 365 -11.12 1.28 -18.19
N ALA A 366 -11.93 2.34 -18.13
CA ALA A 366 -11.82 3.50 -19.04
C ALA A 366 -11.08 4.69 -18.42
N GLY A 367 -10.85 4.66 -17.11
CA GLY A 367 -10.14 5.73 -16.42
C GLY A 367 -9.76 5.39 -14.99
N ALA A 368 -8.87 6.16 -14.39
CA ALA A 368 -8.47 5.95 -13.01
C ALA A 368 -8.12 7.26 -12.31
N PHE A 369 -8.42 7.30 -11.02
CA PHE A 369 -7.85 8.24 -10.08
C PHE A 369 -6.38 7.88 -9.84
N ILE A 370 -5.48 8.83 -10.06
CA ILE A 370 -4.09 8.70 -9.65
C ILE A 370 -3.99 9.01 -8.16
N SER A 371 -3.34 8.12 -7.42
CA SER A 371 -3.28 8.20 -5.96
C SER A 371 -2.61 9.51 -5.48
N ASN A 372 -3.22 10.14 -4.47
CA ASN A 372 -2.65 11.29 -3.77
C ASN A 372 -1.43 10.91 -2.88
N GLU A 373 -1.11 9.62 -2.77
CA GLU A 373 0.02 9.10 -1.97
C GLU A 373 1.39 9.24 -2.66
N ILE A 374 1.42 9.53 -3.97
CA ILE A 374 2.67 9.74 -4.72
C ILE A 374 2.94 11.23 -4.97
N ASN A 375 4.22 11.60 -4.98
CA ASN A 375 4.62 13.00 -5.18
C ASN A 375 4.51 13.44 -6.64
N ARG A 376 4.55 14.76 -6.86
CA ARG A 376 4.47 15.40 -8.19
C ARG A 376 5.42 14.83 -9.24
N ASN A 377 6.63 14.44 -8.83
CA ASN A 377 7.63 13.91 -9.77
C ASN A 377 7.28 12.49 -10.20
N GLN A 378 6.72 11.69 -9.28
CA GLN A 378 6.19 10.36 -9.62
C GLN A 378 4.97 10.48 -10.53
N ILE A 379 4.04 11.41 -10.24
CA ILE A 379 2.84 11.65 -11.04
C ILE A 379 3.20 12.02 -12.49
N LYS A 380 4.15 12.95 -12.70
CA LYS A 380 4.60 13.36 -14.05
C LYS A 380 5.19 12.22 -14.89
N ASN A 381 5.61 11.14 -14.25
CA ASN A 381 6.18 9.96 -14.92
C ASN A 381 5.14 8.87 -15.26
N ILE A 382 3.88 9.04 -14.84
CA ILE A 382 2.80 8.14 -15.24
C ILE A 382 2.67 8.15 -16.78
N ALA A 383 2.61 6.95 -17.34
CA ALA A 383 2.34 6.72 -18.75
C ALA A 383 0.87 6.30 -18.86
N ARG A 384 0.09 7.14 -19.51
CA ARG A 384 -1.33 6.95 -19.75
C ARG A 384 -1.53 5.88 -20.85
N PRO A 385 -2.42 4.88 -20.64
CA PRO A 385 -2.86 3.98 -21.70
C PRO A 385 -3.68 4.69 -22.80
N GLU A 386 -3.90 4.03 -23.94
CA GLU A 386 -4.67 4.62 -25.05
C GLU A 386 -6.14 4.87 -24.66
N ASN A 387 -6.70 6.02 -25.02
CA ASN A 387 -8.11 6.38 -24.72
C ASN A 387 -8.51 6.25 -23.23
N PHE A 388 -7.56 6.45 -22.32
CA PHE A 388 -7.77 6.25 -20.89
C PHE A 388 -7.81 7.58 -20.14
N LYS A 389 -8.86 7.82 -19.34
CA LYS A 389 -9.00 9.04 -18.53
C LYS A 389 -8.15 9.00 -17.26
N LEU A 390 -7.45 10.09 -16.97
CA LEU A 390 -6.76 10.29 -15.70
C LEU A 390 -7.50 11.34 -14.88
N LEU A 391 -7.74 11.01 -13.61
CA LEU A 391 -8.41 11.89 -12.65
C LEU A 391 -7.48 12.16 -11.46
N TYR A 392 -7.52 13.37 -10.91
CA TYR A 392 -6.76 13.73 -9.71
C TYR A 392 -7.65 14.44 -8.69
N SER A 393 -7.59 13.97 -7.45
CA SER A 393 -8.32 14.58 -6.35
C SER A 393 -7.57 15.81 -5.84
N ILE A 394 -8.22 16.97 -5.82
CA ILE A 394 -7.62 18.25 -5.36
C ILE A 394 -8.26 18.79 -4.08
N TYR A 395 -9.43 18.27 -3.67
CA TYR A 395 -10.07 18.62 -2.42
C TYR A 395 -10.86 17.44 -1.86
N HIS A 396 -10.53 16.97 -0.66
CA HIS A 396 -11.28 15.89 -0.01
C HIS A 396 -10.90 15.68 1.46
N PRO A 397 -11.77 15.03 2.26
CA PRO A 397 -11.37 14.49 3.55
C PRO A 397 -10.32 13.39 3.38
N ILE A 398 -9.27 13.46 4.21
CA ILE A 398 -8.24 12.42 4.24
C ILE A 398 -8.72 11.30 5.14
N LEU A 399 -9.22 10.22 4.53
CA LEU A 399 -9.60 8.99 5.21
C LEU A 399 -8.33 8.30 5.75
N MET A 400 -8.26 8.11 7.07
CA MET A 400 -7.15 7.41 7.72
C MET A 400 -7.44 5.92 7.91
N MET A 401 -8.69 5.58 8.22
CA MET A 401 -9.10 4.20 8.50
C MET A 401 -10.61 4.06 8.38
N THR A 402 -11.07 2.98 7.74
CA THR A 402 -12.45 2.50 7.86
C THR A 402 -12.43 1.16 8.60
N SER A 403 -13.39 0.95 9.50
CA SER A 403 -13.43 -0.25 10.33
C SER A 403 -14.78 -0.96 10.31
N ARG A 404 -14.74 -2.28 10.11
CA ARG A 404 -15.91 -3.16 10.29
C ARG A 404 -16.20 -3.47 11.77
N GLN A 405 -15.38 -2.95 12.69
CA GLN A 405 -15.63 -2.93 14.13
C GLN A 405 -15.90 -1.49 14.59
N CYS A 406 -16.84 -1.32 15.50
CA CYS A 406 -17.31 0.00 15.90
C CYS A 406 -16.37 0.69 16.89
N PHE A 407 -15.69 1.77 16.46
CA PHE A 407 -14.88 2.62 17.34
C PHE A 407 -15.68 3.18 18.53
N PHE A 408 -16.99 3.38 18.34
CA PHE A 408 -17.90 3.88 19.37
C PHE A 408 -18.16 2.91 20.53
N GLN A 409 -17.74 1.65 20.43
CA GLN A 409 -17.73 0.73 21.59
C GLN A 409 -16.76 1.22 22.67
N GLN A 410 -15.56 1.63 22.27
CA GLN A 410 -14.48 2.02 23.19
C GLN A 410 -14.46 3.52 23.49
N THR A 411 -15.02 4.37 22.62
CA THR A 411 -15.02 5.82 22.82
C THR A 411 -16.23 6.31 23.61
N VAL A 412 -17.45 6.06 23.11
CA VAL A 412 -18.71 6.55 23.71
C VAL A 412 -19.50 5.47 24.44
N GLY A 413 -18.95 4.27 24.60
CA GLY A 413 -19.58 3.19 25.38
C GLY A 413 -20.77 2.50 24.69
N CYS A 414 -20.73 2.27 23.38
CA CYS A 414 -21.76 1.48 22.72
C CYS A 414 -21.72 0.01 23.16
N ASN A 415 -22.81 -0.49 23.75
CA ASN A 415 -22.90 -1.84 24.33
C ASN A 415 -23.09 -2.99 23.30
N LYS A 416 -23.17 -2.69 22.01
CA LYS A 416 -23.36 -3.74 20.99
C LYS A 416 -22.05 -4.50 20.79
N PRO A 417 -22.04 -5.85 20.80
CA PRO A 417 -20.81 -6.65 20.74
C PRO A 417 -20.13 -6.61 19.36
N SER A 418 -20.88 -6.31 18.31
CA SER A 418 -20.43 -6.18 16.92
C SER A 418 -21.27 -5.15 16.15
N ILE A 419 -20.86 -4.83 14.92
CA ILE A 419 -21.70 -4.09 13.98
C ILE A 419 -22.77 -5.05 13.44
N GLU A 420 -24.04 -4.73 13.67
CA GLU A 420 -25.21 -5.43 13.15
C GLU A 420 -25.97 -4.56 12.13
N ASP A 421 -26.95 -5.13 11.43
CA ASP A 421 -27.74 -4.42 10.41
C ASP A 421 -28.37 -3.12 10.95
N GLY A 422 -28.85 -3.13 12.19
CA GLY A 422 -29.39 -1.92 12.84
C GLY A 422 -28.34 -0.81 13.00
N CYS A 423 -27.06 -1.17 13.21
CA CYS A 423 -25.96 -0.20 13.23
C CYS A 423 -25.74 0.40 11.85
N MET A 424 -25.79 -0.41 10.79
CA MET A 424 -25.58 0.10 9.43
C MET A 424 -26.74 0.97 8.97
N LEU A 425 -27.97 0.56 9.20
CA LEU A 425 -29.15 1.20 8.62
C LEU A 425 -29.64 2.43 9.39
N LYS A 426 -29.31 2.57 10.68
CA LYS A 426 -29.91 3.61 11.56
C LYS A 426 -28.91 4.39 12.40
N CYS A 427 -27.72 3.85 12.67
CA CYS A 427 -26.79 4.49 13.60
C CYS A 427 -25.96 5.55 12.89
N GLU A 428 -26.09 6.78 13.39
CA GLU A 428 -25.27 7.94 13.03
C GLU A 428 -24.62 8.48 14.31
N LYS A 429 -23.29 8.60 14.31
CA LYS A 429 -22.53 9.07 15.47
C LYS A 429 -21.24 9.75 15.00
N ALA A 430 -20.87 10.81 15.69
CA ALA A 430 -19.58 11.47 15.53
C ALA A 430 -18.92 11.68 16.89
N THR A 431 -17.60 11.59 16.94
CA THR A 431 -16.77 11.94 18.09
C THR A 431 -15.36 12.30 17.61
N THR A 432 -14.44 12.58 18.53
CA THR A 432 -13.03 12.86 18.20
C THR A 432 -12.12 12.02 19.08
N ILE A 433 -10.98 11.61 18.53
CA ILE A 433 -9.86 11.02 19.30
C ILE A 433 -8.67 11.96 19.23
N THR A 434 -8.03 12.24 20.38
CA THR A 434 -6.88 13.13 20.45
C THR A 434 -5.62 12.32 20.71
N ASN A 435 -4.59 12.52 19.88
CA ASN A 435 -3.31 11.85 20.08
C ASN A 435 -2.47 12.51 21.18
N VAL A 436 -1.33 11.91 21.52
CA VAL A 436 -0.39 12.44 22.54
C VAL A 436 0.23 13.79 22.18
N LYS A 437 0.12 14.22 20.91
CA LYS A 437 0.57 15.54 20.42
C LYS A 437 -0.54 16.60 20.48
N GLY A 438 -1.73 16.26 20.99
CA GLY A 438 -2.88 17.17 21.07
C GLY A 438 -3.66 17.34 19.76
N ILE A 439 -3.37 16.56 18.72
CA ILE A 439 -4.09 16.62 17.44
C ILE A 439 -5.35 15.75 17.53
N SER A 440 -6.50 16.33 17.20
CA SER A 440 -7.81 15.68 17.25
C SER A 440 -8.25 15.18 15.87
N PHE A 441 -8.55 13.89 15.79
CA PHE A 441 -9.02 13.20 14.58
C PHE A 441 -10.51 12.95 14.70
N ALA A 442 -11.26 13.21 13.63
CA ALA A 442 -12.69 12.94 13.60
C ALA A 442 -12.93 11.43 13.49
N VAL A 443 -13.79 10.90 14.34
CA VAL A 443 -14.34 9.55 14.24
C VAL A 443 -15.79 9.69 13.89
N ASP A 444 -16.15 9.23 12.70
CA ASP A 444 -17.47 9.47 12.13
C ASP A 444 -18.09 8.16 11.64
N LYS A 445 -19.37 7.98 11.96
CA LYS A 445 -20.18 6.89 11.46
C LYS A 445 -21.45 7.48 10.85
N GLN A 446 -21.52 7.38 9.53
CA GLN A 446 -22.67 7.78 8.74
C GLN A 446 -23.72 6.67 8.66
N LYS A 447 -24.96 7.05 8.32
CA LYS A 447 -26.01 6.10 7.97
C LYS A 447 -25.63 5.34 6.69
N GLY A 448 -25.75 4.01 6.72
CA GLY A 448 -25.29 3.15 5.63
C GLY A 448 -23.77 3.00 5.53
N GLY A 449 -22.98 3.65 6.40
CA GLY A 449 -21.52 3.62 6.40
C GLY A 449 -20.93 2.93 7.63
N TYR A 450 -19.74 2.37 7.45
CA TYR A 450 -18.85 1.92 8.49
C TYR A 450 -18.21 3.11 9.20
N PRO A 451 -17.90 2.96 10.50
CA PRO A 451 -17.18 3.97 11.25
C PRO A 451 -15.78 4.17 10.67
N SER A 452 -15.42 5.43 10.49
CA SER A 452 -14.18 5.84 9.85
C SER A 452 -13.47 6.93 10.66
N ILE A 453 -12.15 6.97 10.57
CA ILE A 453 -11.29 8.00 11.17
C ILE A 453 -10.77 8.89 10.05
N TYR A 454 -10.87 10.19 10.24
CA TYR A 454 -10.39 11.19 9.28
C TYR A 454 -9.28 12.03 9.89
N ASN A 455 -8.36 12.46 9.04
CA ASN A 455 -7.33 13.42 9.43
C ASN A 455 -7.99 14.74 9.88
N HIS A 456 -7.33 15.44 10.80
CA HIS A 456 -7.74 16.76 11.22
C HIS A 456 -7.69 17.79 10.07
N GLU A 457 -6.75 17.61 9.14
CA GLU A 457 -6.59 18.40 7.91
C GLU A 457 -7.43 17.85 6.76
N GLN A 458 -7.98 18.74 5.93
CA GLN A 458 -8.51 18.39 4.61
C GLN A 458 -7.36 18.33 3.60
N PHE A 459 -7.44 17.46 2.60
CA PHE A 459 -6.55 17.62 1.45
C PHE A 459 -7.02 18.81 0.62
N LEU A 460 -6.12 19.73 0.30
CA LEU A 460 -6.38 20.82 -0.64
C LEU A 460 -5.11 21.07 -1.46
N ASN A 461 -5.19 20.89 -2.77
CA ASN A 461 -4.04 21.08 -3.65
C ASN A 461 -4.41 21.80 -4.94
N ILE A 462 -4.49 23.13 -4.85
CA ILE A 462 -4.79 24.01 -5.98
C ILE A 462 -3.61 24.08 -6.97
N GLU A 463 -2.37 23.98 -6.48
CA GLU A 463 -1.14 24.01 -7.30
C GLU A 463 -1.11 22.86 -8.32
N ALA A 464 -1.69 21.70 -8.00
CA ALA A 464 -1.79 20.58 -8.93
C ALA A 464 -2.55 20.92 -10.21
N VAL A 465 -3.51 21.85 -10.16
CA VAL A 465 -4.24 22.29 -11.36
C VAL A 465 -3.27 22.93 -12.35
N GLU A 466 -2.43 23.86 -11.88
CA GLU A 466 -1.44 24.53 -12.74
C GLU A 466 -0.35 23.57 -13.21
N ASP A 467 0.16 22.74 -12.29
CA ASP A 467 1.26 21.84 -12.57
C ASP A 467 0.91 20.69 -13.51
N LEU A 468 -0.36 20.23 -13.49
CA LEU A 468 -0.75 18.93 -14.04
C LEU A 468 -1.96 18.98 -14.99
N SER A 469 -2.49 20.15 -15.36
CA SER A 469 -3.59 20.29 -16.35
C SER A 469 -3.32 19.66 -17.72
N HIS A 470 -2.05 19.52 -18.09
CA HIS A 470 -1.62 18.86 -19.32
C HIS A 470 -1.72 17.32 -19.22
N LEU A 471 -1.77 16.77 -18.00
CA LEU A 471 -1.75 15.35 -17.73
C LEU A 471 -3.13 14.79 -17.36
N PHE A 472 -3.99 15.56 -16.68
CA PHE A 472 -5.29 15.08 -16.20
C PHE A 472 -6.45 15.55 -17.07
N ASP A 473 -7.45 14.67 -17.22
CA ASP A 473 -8.71 14.99 -17.90
C ASP A 473 -9.71 15.62 -16.94
N GLU A 474 -9.66 15.22 -15.66
CA GLU A 474 -10.59 15.67 -14.64
C GLU A 474 -9.87 15.96 -13.31
N PHE A 475 -10.22 17.10 -12.70
CA PHE A 475 -9.91 17.38 -11.31
C PHE A 475 -11.14 17.15 -10.46
N PHE A 476 -10.96 16.45 -9.35
CA PHE A 476 -12.05 15.98 -8.51
C PHE A 476 -12.08 16.70 -7.16
N ILE A 477 -13.29 17.02 -6.71
CA ILE A 477 -13.54 17.54 -5.36
C ILE A 477 -14.63 16.70 -4.64
N ASP A 478 -14.36 16.35 -3.40
CA ASP A 478 -15.30 15.65 -2.52
C ASP A 478 -16.10 16.67 -1.71
N LEU A 479 -17.39 16.78 -2.01
CA LEU A 479 -18.34 17.66 -1.33
C LEU A 479 -19.23 16.89 -0.35
N THR A 480 -18.84 15.67 0.02
CA THR A 480 -19.55 14.93 1.06
C THR A 480 -19.27 15.58 2.42
N ASN A 481 -20.29 15.70 3.26
CA ASN A 481 -20.14 16.26 4.61
C ASN A 481 -19.41 15.29 5.58
N ILE A 482 -18.77 14.25 5.06
CA ILE A 482 -18.19 13.14 5.82
C ILE A 482 -16.86 13.56 6.42
N GLY A 483 -16.62 13.22 7.69
CA GLY A 483 -15.36 13.57 8.37
C GLY A 483 -15.17 15.08 8.62
N SER A 484 -16.18 15.90 8.33
CA SER A 484 -16.21 17.34 8.66
C SER A 484 -16.19 17.58 10.17
N GLY A 485 -16.67 16.63 10.98
CA GLY A 485 -16.68 16.73 12.43
C GLY A 485 -17.52 17.92 12.90
N SER A 486 -16.92 18.84 13.66
CA SER A 486 -17.57 20.09 14.11
C SER A 486 -17.26 21.30 13.21
N LYS A 487 -16.67 21.10 12.02
CA LYS A 487 -16.35 22.18 11.09
C LYS A 487 -17.65 22.78 10.53
N ALA A 488 -17.65 24.08 10.28
CA ALA A 488 -18.79 24.75 9.65
C ALA A 488 -19.04 24.17 8.26
N GLU A 489 -20.31 23.95 7.92
CA GLU A 489 -20.70 23.55 6.57
C GLU A 489 -20.48 24.72 5.63
N ILE A 490 -19.72 24.48 4.56
CA ILE A 490 -19.40 25.48 3.53
C ILE A 490 -20.45 25.35 2.43
N ASP A 491 -20.87 26.48 1.86
CA ASP A 491 -21.78 26.48 0.70
C ASP A 491 -21.13 25.74 -0.48
N LYS A 492 -21.74 24.63 -0.89
CA LYS A 492 -21.24 23.77 -1.98
C LYS A 492 -21.29 24.48 -3.33
N THR A 493 -22.29 25.33 -3.57
CA THR A 493 -22.40 26.10 -4.83
C THR A 493 -21.24 27.09 -4.93
N GLN A 494 -20.92 27.75 -3.81
CA GLN A 494 -19.77 28.64 -3.71
C GLN A 494 -18.46 27.88 -3.95
N LEU A 495 -18.26 26.72 -3.31
CA LEU A 495 -17.06 25.90 -3.53
C LEU A 495 -16.90 25.50 -5.00
N VAL A 496 -17.96 25.01 -5.64
CA VAL A 496 -17.95 24.64 -7.06
C VAL A 496 -17.53 25.82 -7.92
N ALA A 497 -18.12 27.00 -7.71
CA ALA A 497 -17.79 28.20 -8.46
C ALA A 497 -16.31 28.59 -8.32
N HIS A 498 -15.76 28.55 -7.10
CA HIS A 498 -14.34 28.86 -6.88
C HIS A 498 -13.41 27.83 -7.54
N PHE A 499 -13.72 26.53 -7.47
CA PHE A 499 -12.91 25.50 -8.13
C PHE A 499 -12.98 25.62 -9.66
N GLU A 500 -14.15 25.84 -10.25
CA GLU A 500 -14.26 26.08 -11.69
C GLU A 500 -13.45 27.31 -12.14
N ASN A 501 -13.47 28.38 -11.34
CA ASN A 501 -12.67 29.57 -11.57
C ASN A 501 -11.17 29.27 -11.52
N VAL A 502 -10.72 28.40 -10.61
CA VAL A 502 -9.34 27.91 -10.57
C VAL A 502 -8.98 27.16 -11.85
N LEU A 503 -9.84 26.28 -12.37
CA LEU A 503 -9.61 25.59 -13.65
C LEU A 503 -9.52 26.58 -14.83
N LYS A 504 -10.23 27.72 -14.75
CA LYS A 504 -10.18 28.82 -15.72
C LYS A 504 -9.00 29.78 -15.52
N GLY A 505 -8.15 29.57 -14.51
CA GLY A 505 -6.98 30.40 -14.23
C GLY A 505 -7.27 31.69 -13.45
N VAL A 506 -8.40 31.79 -12.75
CA VAL A 506 -8.75 32.95 -11.92
C VAL A 506 -8.00 32.89 -10.58
N SER A 507 -6.97 33.71 -10.44
CA SER A 507 -6.08 33.72 -9.26
C SER A 507 -6.79 34.06 -7.93
N GLU A 508 -7.81 34.92 -7.97
CA GLU A 508 -8.55 35.34 -6.77
C GLU A 508 -9.22 34.16 -6.07
N SER A 509 -9.81 33.23 -6.84
CA SER A 509 -10.46 32.05 -6.28
C SER A 509 -9.52 31.07 -5.58
N LYS A 510 -8.21 31.15 -5.84
CA LYS A 510 -7.23 30.42 -5.02
C LYS A 510 -7.14 30.97 -3.61
N VAL A 511 -7.20 32.29 -3.47
CA VAL A 511 -7.15 32.96 -2.16
C VAL A 511 -8.44 32.68 -1.39
N GLU A 512 -9.59 32.77 -2.07
CA GLU A 512 -10.90 32.49 -1.50
C GLU A 512 -11.00 31.04 -0.98
N LEU A 513 -10.53 30.05 -1.75
CA LEU A 513 -10.51 28.65 -1.31
C LEU A 513 -9.63 28.42 -0.08
N ASN A 514 -8.46 29.06 0.01
CA ASN A 514 -7.59 28.95 1.18
C ASN A 514 -8.21 29.61 2.42
N GLN A 515 -9.03 30.65 2.25
CA GLN A 515 -9.78 31.28 3.34
C GLN A 515 -10.97 30.43 3.80
N LEU A 516 -11.63 29.72 2.88
CA LEU A 516 -12.73 28.81 3.19
C LEU A 516 -12.24 27.51 3.86
N VAL A 517 -11.09 26.98 3.43
CA VAL A 517 -10.51 25.71 3.90
C VAL A 517 -9.25 25.97 4.73
N THR A 518 -9.44 26.52 5.92
CA THR A 518 -8.35 27.00 6.78
C THR A 518 -7.45 25.91 7.38
N ILE A 519 -7.94 24.66 7.47
CA ILE A 519 -7.19 23.52 7.99
C ILE A 519 -7.01 22.50 6.87
N SER A 520 -5.91 22.61 6.12
CA SER A 520 -5.63 21.78 4.96
C SER A 520 -4.15 21.43 4.78
N THR A 521 -3.88 20.41 3.97
CA THR A 521 -2.53 19.94 3.64
C THR A 521 -2.44 19.48 2.18
N ASN A 522 -1.25 19.66 1.59
CA ASN A 522 -0.83 19.04 0.33
C ASN A 522 0.53 18.32 0.46
N ALA A 523 0.92 17.97 1.69
CA ALA A 523 2.25 17.43 1.98
C ALA A 523 2.60 16.19 1.14
N GLN A 524 1.64 15.28 0.92
CA GLN A 524 1.86 14.09 0.09
C GLN A 524 2.19 14.43 -1.36
N TYR A 525 1.63 15.50 -1.93
CA TYR A 525 1.97 15.93 -3.29
C TYR A 525 3.44 16.39 -3.39
N GLN A 526 3.97 16.99 -2.33
CA GLN A 526 5.35 17.46 -2.29
C GLN A 526 6.34 16.33 -1.97
N GLN A 527 6.00 15.46 -1.03
CA GLN A 527 6.94 14.51 -0.41
C GLN A 527 6.72 13.07 -0.88
N GLY A 528 5.47 12.70 -1.18
CA GLY A 528 5.03 11.31 -1.27
C GLY A 528 4.75 10.74 0.12
N LEU A 529 4.36 9.47 0.18
CA LEU A 529 4.30 8.71 1.43
C LEU A 529 5.67 8.42 2.05
#